data_AF-A0A3B8ZMP6-F1
#
_entry.id   AF-A0A3B8ZMP6-F1
#
_cell.length_a   1.000
_cell.length_b   1.000
_cell.length_c   1.000
_cell.angle_alpha   90.00
_cell.angle_beta   90.00
_cell.angle_gamma   90.00
#
_symmetry.space_group_name_H-M   'P 1'
#
loop_
_entity.id
_entity.type
_entity.pdbx_description
1 polymer ?
#
loop_
_entity_poly.entity_id
_entity_poly.type
_entity_poly.pdbx_seq_one_letter_code
_entity_poly.pdbx_strand_id
1 'polypeptide(L)'
;MTVAISLLAQATQAQLVNTAFPLTTATATLDFPVRATNILTDIPVSANEITDPVTIVFQHSASVAADEVEAEYDPDTNTITVSGNEAIAGTITKAQVTSAINALPEFTAQVGAGAALDPAGDFTLGGSPPGNATLTESAIDIEADLPGLSFNQVDIVLQTGAATGAAYDTSNKRLTITYVAGTDDIADIASAIDATAEFSVTSTSGGTTITSALDAQVEGNTNFTGGGVLLDHVVFELQGSLGAETFNFQAGTSNLHIAAAINQVSDAYGVTAEVAA
;
A
#
# COMPACT_ATOMS: atom_id res chain seq x y z
N MET A 1 -16.15 -0.84 -22.02
CA MET A 1 -16.11 -0.63 -23.49
C MET A 1 -16.38 -1.98 -24.13
N THR A 2 -17.44 -2.09 -24.93
CA THR A 2 -18.03 -3.36 -25.34
C THR A 2 -17.35 -3.91 -26.61
N VAL A 3 -16.85 -5.15 -26.56
CA VAL A 3 -16.41 -5.87 -27.76
C VAL A 3 -17.60 -6.66 -28.31
N ALA A 4 -18.07 -6.29 -29.50
CA ALA A 4 -19.09 -7.06 -30.21
C ALA A 4 -18.43 -8.18 -31.01
N ILE A 5 -18.64 -9.43 -30.60
CA ILE A 5 -18.20 -10.61 -31.35
C ILE A 5 -19.39 -11.06 -32.22
N SER A 6 -19.30 -10.82 -33.53
CA SER A 6 -20.24 -11.38 -34.52
C SER A 6 -19.50 -12.38 -35.39
N LEU A 7 -19.82 -13.67 -35.22
CA LEU A 7 -19.25 -14.77 -36.00
C LEU A 7 -20.23 -15.15 -37.12
N LEU A 8 -19.90 -14.77 -38.36
CA LEU A 8 -20.68 -15.10 -39.55
C LEU A 8 -20.15 -16.38 -40.22
N ALA A 9 -20.86 -17.48 -39.96
CA ALA A 9 -21.07 -18.70 -40.76
C ALA A 9 -19.91 -19.45 -41.48
N GLN A 10 -18.66 -19.00 -41.50
CA GLN A 10 -17.51 -19.78 -42.01
C GLN A 10 -16.18 -19.44 -41.30
N ALA A 11 -16.19 -19.29 -39.97
CA ALA A 11 -14.95 -19.04 -39.24
C ALA A 11 -14.13 -20.34 -39.12
N THR A 12 -13.19 -20.57 -40.05
CA THR A 12 -12.17 -21.63 -39.94
C THR A 12 -11.16 -21.35 -38.81
N GLN A 13 -11.17 -20.14 -38.25
CA GLN A 13 -10.34 -19.70 -37.14
C GLN A 13 -11.07 -18.56 -36.39
N ALA A 14 -11.23 -18.68 -35.08
CA ALA A 14 -11.66 -17.57 -34.22
C ALA A 14 -10.40 -17.00 -33.54
N GLN A 15 -10.02 -15.77 -33.91
CA GLN A 15 -8.88 -15.10 -33.30
C GLN A 15 -9.37 -14.20 -32.16
N LEU A 16 -9.00 -14.50 -30.92
CA LEU A 16 -9.06 -13.51 -29.85
C LEU A 16 -7.90 -12.54 -30.07
N VAL A 17 -8.21 -11.29 -30.39
CA VAL A 17 -7.20 -10.26 -30.63
C VAL A 17 -6.61 -9.81 -29.29
N ASN A 18 -5.29 -9.71 -29.22
CA ASN A 18 -4.46 -9.42 -28.03
C ASN A 18 -4.85 -8.15 -27.23
N THR A 19 -5.73 -7.30 -27.77
CA THR A 19 -6.25 -6.13 -27.04
C THR A 19 -7.16 -6.49 -25.86
N ALA A 20 -7.66 -7.73 -25.79
CA ALA A 20 -8.43 -8.22 -24.64
C ALA A 20 -7.57 -8.78 -23.50
N PHE A 21 -6.27 -9.00 -23.73
CA PHE A 21 -5.32 -9.57 -22.77
C PHE A 21 -4.00 -8.80 -22.82
N PRO A 22 -3.99 -7.51 -22.46
CA PRO A 22 -2.77 -6.72 -22.51
C PRO A 22 -1.67 -7.43 -21.69
N LEU A 23 -0.48 -7.54 -22.26
CA LEU A 23 0.73 -7.90 -21.51
C LEU A 23 1.26 -6.61 -20.89
N THR A 24 0.89 -6.39 -19.63
CA THR A 24 1.37 -5.29 -18.81
C THR A 24 2.27 -5.82 -17.72
N THR A 25 3.19 -4.98 -17.27
CA THR A 25 3.98 -5.23 -16.08
C THR A 25 3.07 -5.18 -14.86
N ALA A 26 3.30 -6.08 -13.92
CA ALA A 26 2.48 -6.18 -12.73
C ALA A 26 2.93 -5.12 -11.72
N THR A 27 2.00 -4.42 -11.08
CA THR A 27 2.31 -3.35 -10.12
C THR A 27 1.68 -3.64 -8.76
N ALA A 28 2.38 -3.26 -7.69
CA ALA A 28 1.88 -3.29 -6.32
C ALA A 28 2.43 -2.08 -5.55
N THR A 29 1.67 -1.63 -4.56
CA THR A 29 2.11 -0.58 -3.65
C THR A 29 2.17 -1.16 -2.25
N LEU A 30 3.24 -0.85 -1.51
CA LEU A 30 3.34 -1.06 -0.07
C LEU A 30 3.08 0.28 0.62
N ASP A 31 1.94 0.40 1.27
CA ASP A 31 1.54 1.60 2.01
C ASP A 31 1.90 1.44 3.49
N PHE A 32 2.72 2.35 4.00
CA PHE A 32 3.16 2.34 5.39
C PHE A 32 2.33 3.31 6.23
N PRO A 33 2.11 3.01 7.53
CA PRO A 33 1.39 3.91 8.42
C PRO A 33 2.07 5.29 8.53
N VAL A 34 1.26 6.36 8.55
CA VAL A 34 1.78 7.74 8.57
C VAL A 34 2.58 8.02 9.83
N ARG A 35 3.67 8.80 9.67
CA ARG A 35 4.56 9.15 10.80
C ARG A 35 5.22 10.51 10.66
N ALA A 36 5.64 11.06 11.80
CA ALA A 36 6.48 12.23 11.92
C ALA A 36 7.66 11.89 12.83
N THR A 37 8.90 12.08 12.38
CA THR A 37 10.08 11.65 13.14
C THR A 37 10.57 12.63 14.18
N ASN A 38 10.07 13.87 14.23
CA ASN A 38 10.59 14.91 15.14
C ASN A 38 9.56 15.99 15.47
N ILE A 39 8.36 15.64 15.96
CA ILE A 39 7.51 16.68 16.55
C ILE A 39 8.19 17.19 17.82
N LEU A 40 8.20 18.50 18.04
CA LEU A 40 8.93 19.12 19.16
C LEU A 40 10.42 18.68 19.23
N THR A 41 11.04 18.47 18.07
CA THR A 41 12.44 18.04 17.87
C THR A 41 12.73 16.59 18.25
N ASP A 42 12.08 16.01 19.27
CA ASP A 42 12.46 14.70 19.83
C ASP A 42 11.27 13.77 20.13
N ILE A 43 10.08 14.04 19.59
CA ILE A 43 8.94 13.15 19.74
C ILE A 43 8.61 12.55 18.37
N PRO A 44 8.96 11.28 18.10
CA PRO A 44 8.35 10.55 17.00
C PRO A 44 6.88 10.23 17.31
N VAL A 45 6.02 10.39 16.31
CA VAL A 45 4.61 9.96 16.35
C VAL A 45 4.29 9.14 15.12
N SER A 46 3.60 8.02 15.31
CA SER A 46 3.08 7.16 14.25
C SER A 46 1.59 6.95 14.44
N ALA A 47 0.84 6.90 13.34
CA ALA A 47 -0.50 6.34 13.34
C ALA A 47 -0.43 4.82 13.16
N ASN A 48 -1.41 4.10 13.69
CA ASN A 48 -1.44 2.65 13.63
C ASN A 48 -2.09 2.13 12.34
N GLU A 49 -3.19 2.75 11.88
CA GLU A 49 -3.98 2.28 10.73
C GLU A 49 -4.33 3.40 9.74
N ILE A 50 -3.81 4.62 9.96
CA ILE A 50 -4.08 5.77 9.10
C ILE A 50 -2.99 5.85 8.03
N THR A 51 -3.42 5.90 6.77
CA THR A 51 -2.57 6.05 5.58
C THR A 51 -2.58 7.49 5.05
N ASP A 52 -3.63 8.26 5.34
CA ASP A 52 -3.72 9.67 4.96
C ASP A 52 -2.86 10.57 5.86
N PRO A 53 -2.27 11.66 5.35
CA PRO A 53 -1.51 12.60 6.17
C PRO A 53 -2.33 13.17 7.33
N VAL A 54 -1.72 13.22 8.53
CA VAL A 54 -2.35 13.77 9.75
C VAL A 54 -1.63 15.04 10.19
N THR A 55 -2.36 16.13 10.43
CA THR A 55 -1.80 17.37 10.97
C THR A 55 -1.87 17.36 12.50
N ILE A 56 -0.78 17.73 13.16
CA ILE A 56 -0.77 18.00 14.60
C ILE A 56 -0.72 19.50 14.82
N VAL A 57 -1.75 20.03 15.49
CA VAL A 57 -1.85 21.43 15.88
C VAL A 57 -1.61 21.55 17.36
N PHE A 58 -0.68 22.44 17.75
CA PHE A 58 -0.45 22.78 19.15
C PHE A 58 -1.11 24.11 19.46
N GLN A 59 -1.87 24.17 20.55
CA GLN A 59 -2.55 25.39 20.94
C GLN A 59 -2.66 25.56 22.46
N HIS A 60 -2.75 26.81 22.89
CA HIS A 60 -3.23 27.13 24.24
C HIS A 60 -4.75 26.92 24.30
N SER A 61 -5.24 26.33 25.38
CA SER A 61 -6.69 26.30 25.67
C SER A 61 -7.00 26.48 27.15
N ALA A 62 -7.79 27.51 27.48
CA ALA A 62 -8.27 27.74 28.84
C ALA A 62 -9.32 26.71 29.33
N SER A 63 -9.80 25.82 28.45
CA SER A 63 -10.70 24.72 28.84
C SER A 63 -9.96 23.53 29.45
N VAL A 64 -8.67 23.38 29.14
CA VAL A 64 -7.79 22.36 29.74
C VAL A 64 -7.41 22.82 31.14
N ALA A 65 -7.28 21.91 32.10
CA ALA A 65 -6.89 22.27 33.46
C ALA A 65 -5.47 22.85 33.49
N ALA A 66 -5.18 23.67 34.52
CA ALA A 66 -3.88 24.33 34.64
C ALA A 66 -2.73 23.30 34.74
N ASP A 67 -1.68 23.54 33.96
CA ASP A 67 -0.49 22.71 33.75
C ASP A 67 -0.77 21.30 33.19
N GLU A 68 -1.93 21.10 32.55
CA GLU A 68 -2.30 19.86 31.86
C GLU A 68 -2.27 20.01 30.32
N VAL A 69 -2.24 18.86 29.65
CA VAL A 69 -2.32 18.72 28.19
C VAL A 69 -3.38 17.67 27.86
N GLU A 70 -4.21 17.98 26.88
CA GLU A 70 -5.15 17.04 26.27
C GLU A 70 -4.88 16.97 24.76
N ALA A 71 -5.12 15.80 24.16
CA ALA A 71 -5.08 15.60 22.73
C ALA A 71 -6.41 15.03 22.25
N GLU A 72 -6.91 15.53 21.12
CA GLU A 72 -8.13 15.07 20.46
C GLU A 72 -7.84 14.86 18.98
N TYR A 73 -8.32 13.74 18.42
CA TYR A 73 -8.23 13.47 16.99
C TYR A 73 -9.60 13.67 16.32
N ASP A 74 -9.61 14.51 15.29
CA ASP A 74 -10.76 14.71 14.40
C ASP A 74 -10.56 13.91 13.09
N PRO A 75 -11.35 12.84 12.87
CA PRO A 75 -11.24 12.01 11.67
C PRO A 75 -11.78 12.68 10.41
N ASP A 76 -12.63 13.72 10.52
CA ASP A 76 -13.17 14.41 9.35
C ASP A 76 -12.12 15.36 8.74
N THR A 77 -11.20 15.87 9.56
CA THR A 77 -10.14 16.81 9.14
C THR A 77 -8.73 16.22 9.21
N ASN A 78 -8.57 14.97 9.63
CA ASN A 78 -7.28 14.32 9.89
C ASN A 78 -6.34 15.19 10.73
N THR A 79 -6.88 15.74 11.83
CA THR A 79 -6.13 16.67 12.69
C THR A 79 -6.12 16.19 14.14
N ILE A 80 -4.93 16.09 14.73
CA ILE A 80 -4.75 15.98 16.17
C ILE A 80 -4.58 17.39 16.73
N THR A 81 -5.47 17.79 17.62
CA THR A 81 -5.35 19.05 18.37
C THR A 81 -4.77 18.75 19.75
N VAL A 82 -3.53 19.20 19.99
CA VAL A 82 -2.86 19.12 21.29
C VAL A 82 -3.04 20.47 21.99
N SER A 83 -3.89 20.46 23.02
CA SER A 83 -4.23 21.65 23.80
C SER A 83 -3.53 21.63 25.15
N GLY A 84 -2.74 22.66 25.46
CA GLY A 84 -2.10 22.85 26.76
C GLY A 84 -2.58 24.11 27.47
N ASN A 85 -2.46 24.15 28.80
CA ASN A 85 -2.77 25.35 29.59
C ASN A 85 -1.69 25.61 30.64
N GLU A 86 -0.65 26.36 30.29
CA GLU A 86 0.40 26.71 31.25
C GLU A 86 0.07 27.97 32.04
N ALA A 87 0.32 27.93 33.34
CA ALA A 87 0.37 29.15 34.16
C ALA A 87 1.72 29.87 34.01
N ILE A 88 2.80 29.12 33.76
CA ILE A 88 4.16 29.59 33.58
C ILE A 88 4.75 28.86 32.38
N ALA A 89 5.34 29.59 31.43
CA ALA A 89 5.88 29.00 30.21
C ALA A 89 6.92 27.90 30.51
N GLY A 90 6.76 26.75 29.86
CA GLY A 90 7.66 25.61 29.94
C GLY A 90 7.46 24.68 31.14
N THR A 91 6.31 24.74 31.81
CA THR A 91 5.92 23.75 32.83
C THR A 91 5.39 22.46 32.22
N ILE A 92 4.77 22.52 31.06
CA ILE A 92 4.36 21.37 30.27
C ILE A 92 5.59 20.77 29.60
N THR A 93 5.82 19.50 29.91
CA THR A 93 6.95 18.72 29.44
C THR A 93 6.61 17.92 28.18
N LYS A 94 7.63 17.54 27.40
CA LYS A 94 7.47 16.63 26.25
C LYS A 94 6.81 15.31 26.66
N ALA A 95 7.11 14.78 27.85
CA ALA A 95 6.45 13.57 28.35
C ALA A 95 4.94 13.72 28.55
N GLN A 96 4.45 14.91 28.94
CA GLN A 96 3.01 15.17 29.06
C GLN A 96 2.34 15.19 27.68
N VAL A 97 2.95 15.84 26.70
CA VAL A 97 2.46 15.83 25.31
C VAL A 97 2.44 14.40 24.74
N THR A 98 3.52 13.64 24.92
CA THR A 98 3.58 12.22 24.52
C THR A 98 2.47 11.40 25.18
N SER A 99 2.20 11.63 26.47
CA SER A 99 1.14 10.92 27.19
C SER A 99 -0.25 11.28 26.68
N ALA A 100 -0.51 12.55 26.35
CA ALA A 100 -1.77 12.99 25.78
C ALA A 100 -2.01 12.36 24.40
N ILE A 101 -1.00 12.31 23.53
CA ILE A 101 -1.11 11.66 22.21
C ILE A 101 -1.32 10.15 22.36
N ASN A 102 -0.60 9.47 23.26
CA ASN A 102 -0.77 8.04 23.53
C ASN A 102 -2.13 7.67 24.17
N ALA A 103 -2.91 8.65 24.63
CA ALA A 103 -4.29 8.41 25.07
C ALA A 103 -5.24 8.22 23.88
N LEU A 104 -4.83 8.61 22.66
CA LEU A 104 -5.56 8.37 21.42
C LEU A 104 -5.24 6.94 20.93
N PRO A 105 -6.25 6.05 20.77
CA PRO A 105 -6.03 4.66 20.38
C PRO A 105 -5.29 4.46 19.05
N GLU A 106 -5.46 5.41 18.12
CA GLU A 106 -4.94 5.34 16.75
C GLU A 106 -3.48 5.78 16.65
N PHE A 107 -2.91 6.36 17.71
CA PHE A 107 -1.59 6.99 17.67
C PHE A 107 -0.65 6.44 18.74
N THR A 108 0.62 6.33 18.37
CA THR A 108 1.71 6.06 19.29
C THR A 108 2.72 7.20 19.21
N ALA A 109 3.09 7.75 20.36
CA ALA A 109 4.13 8.74 20.51
C ALA A 109 5.21 8.22 21.45
N GLN A 110 6.47 8.55 21.18
CA GLN A 110 7.59 8.27 22.09
C GLN A 110 8.39 9.54 22.32
N VAL A 111 9.00 9.67 23.49
CA VAL A 111 9.92 10.79 23.77
C VAL A 111 11.35 10.32 23.60
N GLY A 112 12.18 11.13 22.93
CA GLY A 112 13.60 10.88 22.75
C GLY A 112 14.34 10.71 24.07
N ALA A 113 15.41 9.92 24.05
CA ALA A 113 16.19 9.62 25.24
C ALA A 113 16.71 10.91 25.90
N GLY A 114 16.36 11.12 27.17
CA GLY A 114 16.78 12.29 27.94
C GLY A 114 15.93 13.55 27.76
N ALA A 115 14.96 13.54 26.83
CA ALA A 115 14.13 14.72 26.52
C ALA A 115 12.79 14.78 27.30
N ALA A 116 12.49 13.78 28.13
CA ALA A 116 11.20 13.64 28.80
C ALA A 116 10.79 14.86 29.65
N LEU A 117 11.76 15.51 30.30
CA LEU A 117 11.54 16.68 31.16
C LEU A 117 11.77 18.01 30.44
N ASP A 118 12.13 17.99 29.16
CA ASP A 118 12.29 19.23 28.40
C ASP A 118 10.92 19.91 28.24
N PRO A 119 10.88 21.25 28.25
CA PRO A 119 9.69 22.00 27.90
C PRO A 119 9.15 21.61 26.52
N ALA A 120 7.84 21.43 26.43
CA ALA A 120 7.17 21.14 25.17
C ALA A 120 6.91 22.40 24.32
N GLY A 121 7.07 23.60 24.88
CA GLY A 121 6.75 24.86 24.22
C GLY A 121 6.28 25.91 25.22
N ASP A 122 5.59 26.94 24.73
CA ASP A 122 4.90 27.95 25.54
C ASP A 122 3.39 27.87 25.29
N PHE A 123 2.69 27.19 26.19
CA PHE A 123 1.23 27.01 26.18
C PHE A 123 0.53 27.99 27.14
N THR A 124 1.16 29.12 27.46
CA THR A 124 0.52 30.17 28.28
C THR A 124 -0.50 30.98 27.46
N LEU A 125 -1.40 31.70 28.15
CA LEU A 125 -2.34 32.60 27.47
C LEU A 125 -1.60 33.75 26.77
N GLY A 126 -1.66 33.77 25.44
CA GLY A 126 -0.92 34.72 24.61
C GLY A 126 0.55 34.32 24.37
N GLY A 127 0.95 33.15 24.85
CA GLY A 127 2.21 32.50 24.52
C GLY A 127 2.27 32.05 23.07
N SER A 128 3.41 31.49 22.68
CA SER A 128 3.61 30.92 21.35
C SER A 128 3.78 29.40 21.44
N PRO A 129 2.68 28.64 21.28
CA PRO A 129 2.75 27.19 21.20
C PRO A 129 3.73 26.75 20.10
N PRO A 130 4.21 25.51 20.17
CA PRO A 130 5.07 24.96 19.12
C PRO A 130 4.43 25.05 17.73
N GLY A 131 5.29 25.09 16.71
CA GLY A 131 4.83 24.98 15.34
C GLY A 131 4.11 23.65 15.09
N ASN A 132 3.08 23.69 14.25
CA ASN A 132 2.36 22.50 13.82
C ASN A 132 3.31 21.49 13.17
N ALA A 133 2.95 20.22 13.28
CA ALA A 133 3.65 19.12 12.63
C ALA A 133 2.70 18.36 11.69
N THR A 134 3.27 17.55 10.81
CA THR A 134 2.49 16.70 9.90
C THR A 134 3.10 15.30 9.91
N LEU A 135 2.25 14.30 10.13
CA LEU A 135 2.57 12.91 9.86
C LEU A 135 2.38 12.70 8.37
N THR A 136 3.43 12.24 7.71
CA THR A 136 3.43 12.02 6.26
C THR A 136 3.29 10.54 5.96
N GLU A 137 2.60 10.25 4.87
CA GLU A 137 2.56 8.93 4.24
C GLU A 137 3.97 8.50 3.81
N SER A 138 4.19 7.19 3.80
CA SER A 138 5.34 6.59 3.14
C SER A 138 4.85 5.39 2.34
N ALA A 139 5.32 5.26 1.11
CA ALA A 139 4.93 4.18 0.22
C ALA A 139 6.09 3.74 -0.67
N ILE A 140 6.03 2.49 -1.14
CA ILE A 140 6.92 1.93 -2.14
C ILE A 140 6.08 1.35 -3.27
N ASP A 141 6.24 1.88 -4.48
CA ASP A 141 5.64 1.33 -5.69
C ASP A 141 6.60 0.34 -6.35
N ILE A 142 6.13 -0.89 -6.52
CA ILE A 142 6.89 -2.02 -7.03
C ILE A 142 6.29 -2.44 -8.37
N GLU A 143 7.14 -2.62 -9.37
CA GLU A 143 6.76 -3.10 -10.70
C GLU A 143 7.55 -4.37 -11.04
N ALA A 144 6.89 -5.37 -11.62
CA ALA A 144 7.57 -6.52 -12.19
C ALA A 144 8.29 -6.11 -13.48
N ASP A 145 9.55 -6.51 -13.63
CA ASP A 145 10.40 -6.13 -14.78
C ASP A 145 9.91 -6.75 -16.10
N LEU A 146 9.13 -7.82 -16.01
CA LEU A 146 8.55 -8.52 -17.16
C LEU A 146 7.03 -8.63 -17.01
N PRO A 147 6.28 -8.50 -18.12
CA PRO A 147 4.86 -8.80 -18.10
C PRO A 147 4.64 -10.32 -18.02
N GLY A 148 3.45 -10.72 -17.57
CA GLY A 148 2.95 -12.07 -17.73
C GLY A 148 2.24 -12.65 -16.51
N LEU A 149 1.59 -13.79 -16.76
CA LEU A 149 0.78 -14.53 -15.78
C LEU A 149 1.54 -14.91 -14.50
N SER A 150 2.86 -15.08 -14.60
CA SER A 150 3.72 -15.41 -13.47
C SER A 150 3.76 -14.30 -12.41
N PHE A 151 3.50 -13.06 -12.81
CA PHE A 151 3.55 -11.89 -11.93
C PHE A 151 2.15 -11.41 -11.49
N ASN A 152 1.08 -12.07 -11.92
CA ASN A 152 -0.26 -11.87 -11.35
C ASN A 152 -0.38 -12.51 -9.98
N GLN A 153 -1.01 -11.79 -9.04
CA GLN A 153 -1.31 -12.20 -7.68
C GLN A 153 -0.05 -12.60 -6.91
N VAL A 154 1.01 -11.82 -7.07
CA VAL A 154 2.20 -11.95 -6.22
C VAL A 154 1.92 -11.28 -4.91
N ASP A 155 1.96 -12.05 -3.83
CA ASP A 155 1.92 -11.54 -2.46
C ASP A 155 3.27 -10.90 -2.13
N ILE A 156 3.24 -9.67 -1.64
CA ILE A 156 4.41 -8.95 -1.18
C ILE A 156 4.31 -8.82 0.33
N VAL A 157 5.31 -9.34 1.03
CA VAL A 157 5.31 -9.42 2.50
C VAL A 157 6.57 -8.79 3.05
N LEU A 158 6.40 -7.84 3.96
CA LEU A 158 7.49 -7.28 4.76
C LEU A 158 7.69 -8.10 6.04
N GLN A 159 8.95 -8.36 6.42
CA GLN A 159 9.27 -9.06 7.66
C GLN A 159 10.56 -8.54 8.29
N THR A 160 10.66 -8.62 9.61
CA THR A 160 11.92 -8.31 10.32
C THR A 160 12.91 -9.47 10.21
N GLY A 161 14.20 -9.15 10.07
CA GLY A 161 15.29 -10.14 10.12
C GLY A 161 16.62 -9.53 10.53
N ALA A 162 17.67 -10.35 10.46
CA ALA A 162 19.03 -9.96 10.86
C ALA A 162 19.80 -9.19 9.77
N ALA A 163 19.29 -9.20 8.53
CA ALA A 163 19.87 -8.51 7.39
C ALA A 163 18.78 -8.12 6.39
N THR A 164 18.97 -6.98 5.74
CA THR A 164 18.10 -6.48 4.67
C THR A 164 18.24 -7.33 3.42
N GLY A 165 17.13 -7.63 2.74
CA GLY A 165 17.15 -8.34 1.46
C GLY A 165 15.76 -8.67 0.95
N ALA A 166 15.60 -8.87 -0.35
CA ALA A 166 14.36 -9.33 -0.95
C ALA A 166 14.58 -10.64 -1.72
N ALA A 167 13.56 -11.52 -1.72
CA ALA A 167 13.60 -12.78 -2.45
C ALA A 167 12.22 -13.12 -3.01
N TYR A 168 12.16 -13.42 -4.30
CA TYR A 168 10.94 -13.88 -4.97
C TYR A 168 10.88 -15.40 -5.07
N ASP A 169 9.84 -15.98 -4.47
CA ASP A 169 9.47 -17.38 -4.64
C ASP A 169 8.43 -17.50 -5.77
N THR A 170 8.91 -17.91 -6.95
CA THR A 170 8.07 -18.13 -8.13
C THR A 170 7.05 -19.25 -7.96
N SER A 171 7.30 -20.21 -7.08
CA SER A 171 6.39 -21.37 -6.87
C SER A 171 5.20 -20.98 -6.01
N ASN A 172 5.44 -20.14 -5.00
CA ASN A 172 4.41 -19.64 -4.09
C ASN A 172 3.86 -18.26 -4.47
N LYS A 173 4.39 -17.64 -5.54
CA LYS A 173 4.08 -16.26 -5.96
C LYS A 173 4.20 -15.29 -4.79
N ARG A 174 5.35 -15.29 -4.13
CA ARG A 174 5.60 -14.45 -2.96
C ARG A 174 6.93 -13.72 -3.04
N LEU A 175 6.89 -12.40 -3.00
CA LEU A 175 8.06 -11.55 -2.78
C LEU A 175 8.19 -11.29 -1.28
N THR A 176 9.20 -11.88 -0.65
CA THR A 176 9.49 -11.66 0.77
C THR A 176 10.59 -10.62 0.91
N ILE A 177 10.30 -9.53 1.60
CA ILE A 177 11.22 -8.43 1.87
C ILE A 177 11.58 -8.48 3.35
N THR A 178 12.86 -8.64 3.65
CA THR A 178 13.40 -8.66 5.01
C THR A 178 14.09 -7.34 5.31
N TYR A 179 13.81 -6.75 6.47
CA TYR A 179 14.46 -5.52 6.94
C TYR A 179 14.96 -5.67 8.39
N VAL A 180 15.93 -4.84 8.77
CA VAL A 180 16.49 -4.73 10.13
C VAL A 180 15.79 -3.59 10.86
N ALA A 181 14.90 -3.94 11.78
CA ALA A 181 14.12 -2.96 12.54
C ALA A 181 15.03 -1.99 13.32
N GLY A 182 14.69 -0.70 13.25
CA GLY A 182 15.44 0.36 13.92
C GLY A 182 16.73 0.78 13.21
N THR A 183 17.07 0.14 12.08
CA THR A 183 18.27 0.44 11.30
C THR A 183 17.90 0.84 9.88
N ASP A 184 17.12 0.00 9.20
CA ASP A 184 16.79 0.20 7.80
C ASP A 184 15.71 1.26 7.62
N ASP A 185 15.78 1.98 6.51
CA ASP A 185 14.74 2.88 6.05
C ASP A 185 14.08 2.40 4.73
N ILE A 186 13.16 3.21 4.20
CA ILE A 186 12.45 2.94 2.93
C ILE A 186 13.44 2.80 1.76
N ALA A 187 14.55 3.54 1.76
CA ALA A 187 15.54 3.47 0.69
C ALA A 187 16.37 2.18 0.75
N ASP A 188 16.67 1.69 1.94
CA ASP A 188 17.32 0.39 2.13
C ASP A 188 16.42 -0.75 1.62
N ILE A 189 15.13 -0.70 1.92
CA ILE A 189 14.14 -1.66 1.42
C ILE A 189 14.01 -1.57 -0.10
N ALA A 190 13.90 -0.35 -0.65
CA ALA A 190 13.81 -0.16 -2.09
C ALA A 190 15.04 -0.73 -2.80
N SER A 191 16.23 -0.48 -2.26
CA SER A 191 17.48 -1.02 -2.78
C SER A 191 17.53 -2.55 -2.72
N ALA A 192 16.92 -3.16 -1.69
CA ALA A 192 16.84 -4.61 -1.58
C ALA A 192 15.90 -5.23 -2.63
N ILE A 193 14.81 -4.54 -2.99
CA ILE A 193 13.89 -4.95 -4.06
C ILE A 193 14.57 -4.81 -5.43
N ASP A 194 15.21 -3.68 -5.71
CA ASP A 194 15.95 -3.42 -6.97
C ASP A 194 17.14 -4.37 -7.19
N ALA A 195 17.62 -5.02 -6.13
CA ALA A 195 18.64 -6.05 -6.23
C ALA A 195 18.09 -7.40 -6.72
N THR A 196 16.77 -7.57 -6.79
CA THR A 196 16.14 -8.74 -7.41
C THR A 196 16.19 -8.64 -8.94
N ALA A 197 15.99 -9.76 -9.64
CA ALA A 197 16.01 -9.77 -11.10
C ALA A 197 14.61 -9.61 -11.71
N GLU A 198 13.58 -9.63 -10.87
CA GLU A 198 12.18 -9.75 -11.27
C GLU A 198 11.36 -8.51 -10.96
N PHE A 199 11.80 -7.67 -10.02
CA PHE A 199 11.07 -6.50 -9.57
C PHE A 199 11.98 -5.29 -9.44
N SER A 200 11.44 -4.14 -9.80
CA SER A 200 12.04 -2.82 -9.61
C SER A 200 11.11 -1.92 -8.80
N VAL A 201 11.70 -1.01 -8.04
CA VAL A 201 10.98 0.09 -7.39
C VAL A 201 10.87 1.25 -8.37
N THR A 202 9.64 1.67 -8.64
CA THR A 202 9.37 2.77 -9.59
C THR A 202 9.22 4.10 -8.90
N SER A 203 8.82 4.07 -7.62
CA SER A 203 8.51 5.26 -6.84
C SER A 203 8.67 4.94 -5.36
N THR A 204 9.15 5.93 -4.61
CA THR A 204 9.11 5.93 -3.16
C THR A 204 8.54 7.28 -2.72
N SER A 205 7.73 7.25 -1.67
CA SER A 205 7.25 8.44 -0.98
C SER A 205 7.59 8.34 0.50
N GLY A 206 7.81 9.48 1.16
CA GLY A 206 8.31 9.51 2.53
C GLY A 206 9.79 9.07 2.62
N GLY A 207 10.20 8.45 3.73
CA GLY A 207 11.59 7.99 3.89
C GLY A 207 12.14 8.13 5.30
N THR A 208 11.58 7.39 6.25
CA THR A 208 12.14 7.31 7.61
C THR A 208 12.41 5.87 8.00
N THR A 209 13.19 5.70 9.07
CA THR A 209 13.56 4.40 9.62
C THR A 209 12.31 3.57 9.92
N ILE A 210 12.37 2.30 9.52
CA ILE A 210 11.34 1.31 9.79
C ILE A 210 11.63 0.74 11.18
N THR A 211 10.86 1.16 12.16
CA THR A 211 11.17 0.94 13.58
C THR A 211 10.12 0.10 14.31
N SER A 212 8.94 -0.13 13.72
CA SER A 212 7.80 -0.67 14.44
C SER A 212 7.44 -2.11 14.02
N ALA A 213 6.75 -2.83 14.90
CA ALA A 213 6.13 -4.11 14.56
C ALA A 213 4.94 -3.96 13.60
N LEU A 214 4.38 -2.75 13.47
CA LEU A 214 3.30 -2.45 12.53
C LEU A 214 3.83 -2.44 11.09
N ASP A 215 5.07 -1.99 10.89
CA ASP A 215 5.70 -2.03 9.57
C ASP A 215 5.84 -3.45 9.02
N ALA A 216 5.99 -4.44 9.92
CA ALA A 216 6.03 -5.86 9.57
C ALA A 216 4.65 -6.45 9.19
N GLN A 217 3.58 -5.66 9.26
CA GLN A 217 2.23 -6.04 8.82
C GLN A 217 1.87 -5.44 7.46
N VAL A 218 2.76 -4.63 6.86
CA VAL A 218 2.54 -4.08 5.52
C VAL A 218 2.61 -5.21 4.50
N GLU A 219 1.52 -5.35 3.75
CA GLU A 219 1.37 -6.32 2.68
C GLU A 219 0.97 -5.60 1.39
N GLY A 220 1.36 -6.16 0.25
CA GLY A 220 0.96 -5.70 -1.08
C GLY A 220 0.59 -6.88 -1.96
N ASN A 221 -0.16 -6.63 -3.03
CA ASN A 221 -0.47 -7.65 -4.02
C ASN A 221 -0.50 -7.05 -5.42
N THR A 222 0.10 -7.75 -6.38
CA THR A 222 0.11 -7.28 -7.78
C THR A 222 -1.24 -7.42 -8.48
N ASN A 223 -2.23 -8.05 -7.85
CA ASN A 223 -3.55 -8.34 -8.40
C ASN A 223 -3.43 -9.00 -9.79
N PHE A 224 -4.32 -8.68 -10.72
CA PHE A 224 -4.30 -9.20 -12.09
C PHE A 224 -3.60 -8.26 -13.09
N THR A 225 -2.67 -7.44 -12.63
CA THR A 225 -2.05 -6.37 -13.42
C THR A 225 -0.92 -6.84 -14.35
N GLY A 226 -0.36 -8.03 -14.12
CA GLY A 226 0.66 -8.66 -14.97
C GLY A 226 0.14 -9.16 -16.34
N GLY A 227 -1.14 -8.95 -16.65
CA GLY A 227 -1.69 -9.24 -17.96
C GLY A 227 -2.00 -10.71 -18.22
N GLY A 228 -2.41 -11.05 -19.45
CA GLY A 228 -2.73 -12.42 -19.86
C GLY A 228 -4.00 -13.03 -19.25
N VAL A 229 -4.73 -12.27 -18.45
CA VAL A 229 -6.02 -12.65 -17.84
C VAL A 229 -7.11 -11.65 -18.19
N LEU A 230 -8.37 -12.07 -18.06
CA LEU A 230 -9.51 -11.17 -18.12
C LEU A 230 -9.56 -10.24 -16.91
N LEU A 231 -9.74 -8.94 -17.13
CA LEU A 231 -9.96 -7.97 -16.05
C LEU A 231 -11.43 -7.89 -15.59
N ASP A 232 -12.35 -8.41 -16.41
CA ASP A 232 -13.79 -8.43 -16.13
C ASP A 232 -14.42 -9.72 -16.71
N HIS A 233 -15.65 -10.00 -16.33
CA HIS A 233 -16.41 -11.13 -16.82
C HIS A 233 -16.68 -11.00 -18.33
N VAL A 234 -16.58 -12.12 -19.04
CA VAL A 234 -16.92 -12.19 -20.45
C VAL A 234 -17.89 -13.34 -20.67
N VAL A 235 -19.04 -12.99 -21.26
CA VAL A 235 -19.99 -13.97 -21.79
C VAL A 235 -20.04 -13.79 -23.30
N PHE A 236 -19.80 -14.86 -24.04
CA PHE A 236 -19.95 -14.86 -25.50
C PHE A 236 -20.51 -16.18 -26.00
N GLU A 237 -21.12 -16.13 -27.18
CA GLU A 237 -21.62 -17.30 -27.88
C GLU A 237 -20.69 -17.66 -29.04
N LEU A 238 -20.23 -18.90 -29.06
CA LEU A 238 -19.47 -19.49 -30.16
C LEU A 238 -20.44 -20.26 -31.06
N GLN A 239 -20.64 -19.77 -32.28
CA GLN A 239 -21.44 -20.46 -33.28
C GLN A 239 -20.54 -21.34 -34.17
N GLY A 240 -20.93 -22.60 -34.35
CA GLY A 240 -20.24 -23.58 -35.18
C GLY A 240 -21.20 -24.38 -36.06
N SER A 241 -20.65 -25.38 -36.77
CA SER A 241 -21.41 -26.16 -37.77
C SER A 241 -22.52 -27.03 -37.17
N LEU A 242 -22.42 -27.38 -35.88
CA LEU A 242 -23.39 -28.24 -35.17
C LEU A 242 -24.28 -27.48 -34.16
N GLY A 243 -24.16 -26.16 -34.05
CA GLY A 243 -24.97 -25.35 -33.13
C GLY A 243 -24.21 -24.17 -32.55
N ALA A 244 -24.66 -23.69 -31.39
CA ALA A 244 -24.00 -22.63 -30.64
C ALA A 244 -23.65 -23.11 -29.22
N GLU A 245 -22.54 -22.63 -28.68
CA GLU A 245 -22.12 -22.84 -27.28
C GLU A 245 -21.94 -21.47 -26.62
N THR A 246 -22.52 -21.27 -25.42
CA THR A 246 -22.29 -20.05 -24.66
C THR A 246 -21.18 -20.29 -23.65
N PHE A 247 -20.11 -19.49 -23.74
CA PHE A 247 -19.04 -19.46 -22.76
C PHE A 247 -19.27 -18.33 -21.77
N ASN A 248 -19.02 -18.60 -20.50
CA ASN A 248 -19.01 -17.61 -19.43
C ASN A 248 -17.70 -17.73 -18.65
N PHE A 249 -16.81 -16.77 -18.87
CA PHE A 249 -15.53 -16.67 -18.19
C PHE A 249 -15.57 -15.56 -17.16
N GLN A 250 -15.10 -15.86 -15.95
CA GLN A 250 -15.00 -14.87 -14.88
C GLN A 250 -13.74 -14.02 -15.05
N ALA A 251 -13.72 -12.83 -14.44
CA ALA A 251 -12.49 -12.08 -14.26
C ALA A 251 -11.38 -12.97 -13.64
N GLY A 252 -10.13 -12.77 -14.03
CA GLY A 252 -8.98 -13.59 -13.66
C GLY A 252 -8.78 -14.86 -14.50
N THR A 253 -9.71 -15.21 -15.40
CA THR A 253 -9.51 -16.34 -16.31
C THR A 253 -8.38 -16.02 -17.29
N SER A 254 -7.35 -16.88 -17.37
CA SER A 254 -6.23 -16.71 -18.29
C SER A 254 -6.62 -16.99 -19.75
N ASN A 255 -5.94 -16.34 -20.68
CA ASN A 255 -6.04 -16.61 -22.10
C ASN A 255 -5.76 -18.09 -22.45
N LEU A 256 -4.86 -18.74 -21.71
CA LEU A 256 -4.56 -20.17 -21.84
C LEU A 256 -5.78 -21.04 -21.46
N HIS A 257 -6.45 -20.73 -20.35
CA HIS A 257 -7.66 -21.46 -19.96
C HIS A 257 -8.82 -21.22 -20.92
N ILE A 258 -8.97 -20.00 -21.45
CA ILE A 258 -9.98 -19.69 -22.45
C ILE A 258 -9.73 -20.47 -23.75
N ALA A 259 -8.49 -20.48 -24.23
CA ALA A 259 -8.12 -21.25 -25.42
C ALA A 259 -8.35 -22.76 -25.21
N ALA A 260 -7.97 -23.29 -24.04
CA ALA A 260 -8.21 -24.68 -23.70
C ALA A 260 -9.71 -25.04 -23.67
N ALA A 261 -10.55 -24.19 -23.09
CA ALA A 261 -12.00 -24.39 -23.03
C ALA A 261 -12.64 -24.38 -24.42
N ILE A 262 -12.24 -23.46 -25.31
CA ILE A 262 -12.71 -23.44 -26.70
C ILE A 262 -12.26 -24.71 -27.44
N ASN A 263 -11.00 -25.12 -27.26
CA ASN A 263 -10.47 -26.31 -27.94
C ASN A 263 -11.12 -27.62 -27.46
N GLN A 264 -11.69 -27.65 -26.25
CA GLN A 264 -12.41 -28.82 -25.73
C GLN A 264 -13.66 -29.17 -26.54
N VAL A 265 -14.26 -28.19 -27.23
CA VAL A 265 -15.44 -28.38 -28.07
C VAL A 265 -15.14 -28.20 -29.57
N SER A 266 -13.86 -28.20 -29.94
CA SER A 266 -13.42 -27.90 -31.31
C SER A 266 -13.94 -28.90 -32.34
N ASP A 267 -14.15 -30.16 -31.97
CA ASP A 267 -14.70 -31.22 -32.83
C ASP A 267 -16.18 -30.98 -33.17
N ALA A 268 -16.94 -30.42 -32.24
CA ALA A 268 -18.35 -30.10 -32.41
C ALA A 268 -18.55 -28.80 -33.22
N TYR A 269 -17.73 -27.78 -33.00
CA TYR A 269 -17.97 -26.44 -33.56
C TYR A 269 -17.02 -26.06 -34.70
N GLY A 270 -15.95 -26.82 -34.94
CA GLY A 270 -15.00 -26.58 -36.02
C GLY A 270 -14.09 -25.37 -35.79
N VAL A 271 -14.03 -24.85 -34.55
CA VAL A 271 -13.23 -23.70 -34.17
C VAL A 271 -12.11 -24.16 -33.24
N THR A 272 -10.89 -23.70 -33.52
CA THR A 272 -9.72 -23.85 -32.65
C THR A 272 -9.26 -22.48 -32.17
N ALA A 273 -8.75 -22.44 -30.95
CA ALA A 273 -8.18 -21.26 -30.32
C ALA A 273 -6.70 -21.48 -30.04
N GLU A 274 -5.91 -20.46 -30.32
CA GLU A 274 -4.47 -20.43 -30.01
C GLU A 274 -4.17 -19.13 -29.27
N VAL A 275 -3.19 -19.20 -28.35
CA VAL A 275 -2.65 -18.02 -27.68
C VAL A 275 -1.40 -17.60 -28.44
N ALA A 276 -1.39 -16.38 -28.97
CA ALA A 276 -0.20 -15.80 -29.57
C ALA A 276 0.87 -15.60 -28.49
N ALA A 277 2.11 -15.96 -28.81
CA ALA A 277 3.28 -15.75 -27.96
C ALA A 277 3.64 -14.27 -27.82
#